data_AF-A0A3L7X9V6-F1
#
_entry.id   AF-A0A3L7X9V6-F1
#
_cell.length_a   1.000
_cell.length_b   1.000
_cell.length_c   1.000
_cell.angle_alpha   90.00
_cell.angle_beta   90.00
_cell.angle_gamma   90.00
#
_symmetry.space_group_name_H-M   'P 1'
#
loop_
_entity.id
_entity.type
_entity.pdbx_description
1 polymer ?
#
loop_
_entity_poly.entity_id
_entity_poly.type
_entity_poly.pdbx_seq_one_letter_code
_entity_poly.pdbx_strand_id
1 'polypeptide(L)'
;MDSGPKAKAYANEFIAVHLDKSGGGKTYSEVSAASQAAPGDAALAAQVQTQFRGETLRGLLLYAWGWSVVASIAAWVSIAAAVGAIAVMVGLIAGFVAHERDGRRVLVEA
;
A
#
# COMPACT_ATOMS: atom_id res chain seq x y z
N MET A 1 -13.43 7.83 -0.22
CA MET A 1 -12.51 6.82 0.35
C MET A 1 -11.23 7.54 0.74
N ASP A 2 -11.06 7.86 2.01
CA ASP A 2 -10.03 8.76 2.56
C ASP A 2 -8.90 8.03 3.32
N SER A 3 -8.91 6.69 3.35
CA SER A 3 -7.79 5.90 3.90
C SER A 3 -7.71 4.51 3.26
N GLY A 4 -6.54 3.88 3.34
CA GLY A 4 -6.32 2.50 2.86
C GLY A 4 -7.30 1.48 3.44
N PRO A 5 -7.51 1.40 4.78
CA PRO A 5 -8.48 0.49 5.37
C PRO A 5 -9.91 0.71 4.86
N LYS A 6 -10.33 1.96 4.68
CA LYS A 6 -11.64 2.28 4.09
C LYS A 6 -11.74 1.85 2.62
N ALA A 7 -10.67 2.01 1.84
CA ALA A 7 -10.62 1.51 0.45
C ALA A 7 -10.79 -0.01 0.39
N LYS A 8 -10.11 -0.76 1.26
CA LYS A 8 -10.28 -2.23 1.37
C LYS A 8 -11.71 -2.60 1.76
N ALA A 9 -12.27 -1.93 2.76
CA ALA A 9 -13.64 -2.20 3.22
C ALA A 9 -14.66 -1.93 2.10
N TYR A 10 -14.56 -0.81 1.40
CA TYR A 10 -15.46 -0.53 0.28
C TYR A 10 -15.28 -1.52 -0.88
N ALA A 11 -14.04 -1.91 -1.19
CA ALA A 11 -13.75 -2.89 -2.23
C ALA A 11 -14.39 -4.27 -1.94
N ASN A 12 -14.28 -4.75 -0.70
CA ASN A 12 -14.71 -6.10 -0.33
C ASN A 12 -16.16 -6.16 0.19
N GLU A 13 -16.57 -5.22 1.03
CA GLU A 13 -17.88 -5.26 1.70
C GLU A 13 -18.98 -4.60 0.86
N PHE A 14 -18.62 -3.69 -0.05
CA PHE A 14 -19.59 -3.01 -0.91
C PHE A 14 -19.49 -3.49 -2.36
N ILE A 15 -18.37 -3.23 -3.04
CA ILE A 15 -18.26 -3.53 -4.47
C ILE A 15 -18.38 -5.04 -4.71
N ALA A 16 -17.60 -5.88 -4.02
CA ALA A 16 -17.63 -7.33 -4.27
C ALA A 16 -19.04 -7.91 -4.12
N VAL A 17 -19.77 -7.52 -3.06
CA VAL A 17 -21.13 -8.00 -2.78
C VAL A 17 -22.13 -7.55 -3.85
N HIS A 18 -22.07 -6.29 -4.29
CA HIS A 18 -22.96 -5.79 -5.33
C HIS A 18 -22.62 -6.35 -6.71
N LEU A 19 -21.33 -6.55 -6.97
CA LEU A 19 -20.83 -7.09 -8.22
C LEU A 19 -21.24 -8.55 -8.40
N ASP A 20 -21.07 -9.36 -7.35
CA ASP A 20 -21.52 -10.75 -7.30
C ASP A 20 -23.04 -10.86 -7.54
N LYS A 21 -23.84 -10.05 -6.83
CA LYS A 21 -25.30 -9.98 -7.05
C LYS A 21 -25.65 -9.53 -8.47
N SER A 22 -24.96 -8.51 -9.01
CA SER A 22 -25.22 -7.97 -10.35
C SER A 22 -24.85 -8.95 -11.46
N GLY A 23 -23.87 -9.82 -11.23
CA GLY A 23 -23.46 -10.90 -12.14
C GLY A 23 -24.26 -12.19 -11.99
N GLY A 24 -25.19 -12.26 -11.03
CA GLY A 24 -25.91 -13.50 -10.71
C GLY A 24 -25.00 -14.60 -10.17
N GLY A 25 -23.97 -14.24 -9.38
CA GLY A 25 -22.98 -15.17 -8.83
C GLY A 25 -21.90 -15.61 -9.83
N LYS A 26 -21.92 -15.08 -11.06
CA LYS A 26 -20.93 -15.38 -12.09
C LYS A 26 -19.77 -14.40 -12.08
N THR A 27 -18.57 -14.91 -12.28
CA THR A 27 -17.35 -14.13 -12.53
C THR A 27 -17.41 -13.38 -13.86
N TYR A 28 -16.58 -12.34 -14.02
CA TYR A 28 -16.42 -11.66 -15.31
C TYR A 28 -16.16 -12.65 -16.47
N SER A 29 -15.30 -13.66 -16.26
CA SER A 29 -14.97 -14.66 -17.28
C SER A 29 -16.18 -15.47 -17.73
N GLU A 30 -17.05 -15.88 -16.80
CA GLU A 30 -18.25 -16.66 -17.12
C GLU A 30 -19.30 -15.82 -17.83
N VAL A 31 -19.49 -14.56 -17.41
CA VAL A 31 -20.40 -13.62 -18.10
C VAL A 31 -19.88 -13.29 -19.50
N SER A 32 -18.56 -13.11 -19.65
CA SER A 32 -17.92 -12.86 -20.96
C SER A 32 -18.09 -14.04 -21.90
N ALA A 33 -17.86 -15.27 -21.44
CA ALA A 33 -18.09 -16.48 -22.22
C ALA A 33 -19.56 -16.61 -22.67
N ALA A 34 -20.51 -16.34 -21.76
CA ALA A 34 -21.93 -16.35 -22.09
C ALA A 34 -22.30 -15.29 -23.14
N SER A 35 -21.76 -14.08 -23.02
CA SER A 35 -21.98 -12.99 -24.00
C SER A 35 -21.39 -13.33 -25.37
N GLN A 36 -20.24 -14.01 -25.43
CA GLN A 36 -19.65 -14.46 -26.69
C GLN A 36 -20.48 -15.54 -27.38
N ALA A 37 -21.12 -16.43 -26.60
CA ALA A 37 -22.03 -17.44 -27.12
C ALA A 37 -23.38 -16.85 -27.59
N ALA A 38 -23.74 -15.65 -27.12
CA ALA A 38 -24.99 -14.96 -27.47
C ALA A 38 -24.72 -13.50 -27.93
N PRO A 39 -24.09 -13.29 -29.11
CA PRO A 39 -23.60 -11.97 -29.53
C PRO A 39 -24.69 -10.92 -29.78
N GLY A 40 -25.96 -11.33 -29.91
CA GLY A 40 -27.11 -10.42 -30.03
C GLY A 40 -27.75 -10.01 -28.70
N ASP A 41 -27.30 -10.58 -27.58
CA ASP A 41 -27.86 -10.28 -26.26
C ASP A 41 -27.21 -9.01 -25.67
N ALA A 42 -27.90 -7.88 -25.86
CA ALA A 42 -27.45 -6.59 -25.34
C ALA A 42 -27.40 -6.55 -23.80
N ALA A 43 -28.19 -7.36 -23.10
CA ALA A 43 -28.17 -7.41 -21.65
C ALA A 43 -26.91 -8.12 -21.14
N LEU A 44 -26.52 -9.24 -21.76
CA LEU A 44 -25.25 -9.91 -21.47
C LEU A 44 -24.06 -9.00 -21.77
N ALA A 45 -24.06 -8.29 -22.91
CA ALA A 45 -22.99 -7.36 -23.25
C ALA A 45 -22.86 -6.22 -22.21
N ALA A 46 -23.97 -5.68 -21.72
CA ALA A 46 -23.98 -4.68 -20.65
C ALA A 46 -23.49 -5.26 -19.30
N GLN A 47 -23.81 -6.52 -19.01
CA GLN A 47 -23.35 -7.20 -17.80
C GLN A 47 -21.83 -7.42 -17.82
N VAL A 48 -21.25 -7.80 -18.96
CA VAL A 48 -19.79 -7.88 -19.14
C VAL A 48 -19.11 -6.55 -18.81
N GLN A 49 -19.66 -5.44 -19.32
CA GLN A 49 -19.12 -4.11 -19.03
C GLN A 49 -19.20 -3.74 -17.56
N THR A 50 -20.31 -4.09 -16.90
CA THR A 50 -20.50 -3.84 -15.46
C THR A 50 -19.52 -4.66 -14.62
N GLN A 51 -19.39 -5.96 -14.90
CA GLN A 51 -18.43 -6.85 -14.23
C GLN A 51 -17.00 -6.33 -14.40
N PHE A 52 -16.59 -6.02 -15.63
CA PHE A 52 -15.25 -5.52 -15.91
C PHE A 52 -14.92 -4.23 -15.14
N ARG A 53 -15.83 -3.25 -15.18
CA ARG A 53 -15.64 -1.96 -14.50
C ARG A 53 -15.62 -2.13 -12.99
N GLY A 54 -16.49 -2.98 -12.46
CA GLY A 54 -16.55 -3.28 -11.02
C GLY A 54 -15.29 -3.98 -10.52
N GLU A 55 -14.83 -5.01 -11.22
CA GLU A 55 -13.59 -5.73 -10.87
C GLU A 55 -12.38 -4.79 -10.99
N THR A 56 -12.33 -3.95 -12.01
CA THR A 56 -11.27 -2.94 -12.19
C THR A 56 -11.27 -1.92 -11.04
N LEU A 57 -12.43 -1.33 -10.72
CA LEU A 57 -12.55 -0.37 -9.61
C LEU A 57 -12.17 -1.02 -8.28
N ARG A 58 -12.60 -2.25 -8.03
CA ARG A 58 -12.23 -3.03 -6.86
C ARG A 58 -10.71 -3.24 -6.80
N GLY A 59 -10.09 -3.60 -7.91
CA GLY A 59 -8.64 -3.76 -8.04
C GLY A 59 -7.88 -2.47 -7.70
N LEU A 60 -8.31 -1.33 -8.24
CA LEU A 60 -7.71 -0.02 -7.96
C LEU A 60 -7.78 0.36 -6.47
N LEU A 61 -8.89 0.04 -5.80
CA LEU A 61 -9.04 0.30 -4.36
C LEU A 61 -8.15 -0.62 -3.50
N LEU A 62 -8.03 -1.90 -3.88
CA LEU A 62 -7.13 -2.83 -3.21
C LEU A 62 -5.66 -2.47 -3.46
N TYR A 63 -5.33 -1.95 -4.65
CA TYR A 63 -4.02 -1.39 -4.95
C TYR A 63 -3.70 -0.18 -4.05
N ALA A 64 -4.64 0.76 -3.91
CA ALA A 64 -4.49 1.90 -3.00
C ALA A 64 -4.32 1.46 -1.54
N TRP A 65 -5.05 0.43 -1.10
CA TRP A 65 -4.85 -0.18 0.22
C TRP A 65 -3.46 -0.79 0.36
N GLY A 66 -2.97 -1.52 -0.64
CA GLY A 66 -1.62 -2.11 -0.65
C GLY A 66 -0.55 -1.05 -0.44
N TRP A 67 -0.63 0.06 -1.16
CA TRP A 67 0.30 1.20 -0.98
C TRP A 67 0.18 1.87 0.38
N SER A 68 -1.02 1.94 0.95
CA SER A 68 -1.20 2.44 2.32
C SER A 68 -0.48 1.57 3.35
N VAL A 69 -0.40 0.25 3.14
CA VAL A 69 0.36 -0.65 4.02
C VAL A 69 1.86 -0.38 3.87
N VAL A 70 2.36 -0.28 2.63
CA VAL A 70 3.77 0.06 2.36
C VAL A 70 4.15 1.39 3.00
N ALA A 71 3.33 2.43 2.84
CA ALA A 71 3.55 3.74 3.46
C ALA A 71 3.61 3.65 5.00
N SER A 72 2.77 2.82 5.61
CA SER A 72 2.75 2.62 7.07
C SER A 72 4.05 1.97 7.57
N ILE A 73 4.56 0.97 6.85
CA ILE A 73 5.85 0.32 7.16
C ILE A 73 6.98 1.33 6.97
N ALA A 74 6.99 2.06 5.86
CA ALA A 74 8.00 3.06 5.57
C ALA A 74 8.07 4.15 6.65
N ALA A 75 6.93 4.55 7.23
CA ALA A 75 6.89 5.48 8.35
C ALA A 75 7.60 4.94 9.59
N TRP A 76 7.41 3.68 9.95
CA TRP A 76 8.13 3.07 11.09
C TRP A 76 9.62 2.90 10.80
N VAL A 77 9.97 2.50 9.59
CA VAL A 77 11.37 2.37 9.16
C VAL A 77 12.07 3.72 9.18
N SER A 78 11.42 4.80 8.75
CA SER A 78 12.02 6.14 8.77
C SER A 78 12.28 6.63 10.20
N ILE A 79 11.37 6.36 11.14
CA ILE A 79 11.58 6.66 12.56
C ILE A 79 12.77 5.87 13.11
N ALA A 80 12.84 4.57 12.86
CA ALA A 80 13.96 3.73 13.32
C ALA A 80 15.30 4.21 12.73
N ALA A 81 15.32 4.54 11.44
CA ALA A 81 16.51 5.07 10.77
C ALA A 81 16.92 6.44 11.35
N ALA A 82 15.98 7.33 11.65
CA ALA A 82 16.26 8.61 12.28
C ALA A 82 16.88 8.45 13.68
N VAL A 83 16.35 7.53 14.50
CA VAL A 83 16.92 7.22 15.82
C VAL A 83 18.34 6.65 15.67
N GLY A 84 18.55 5.73 14.74
CA GLY A 84 19.88 5.19 14.44
C GLY A 84 20.88 6.27 14.01
N ALA A 85 20.46 7.19 13.14
CA ALA A 85 21.28 8.31 12.70
C ALA A 85 21.65 9.24 13.86
N ILE A 86 20.72 9.54 14.76
CA ILE A 86 20.98 10.35 15.97
C ILE A 86 21.98 9.64 16.87
N ALA A 87 21.83 8.33 17.10
CA ALA A 87 22.75 7.56 17.94
C ALA A 87 24.18 7.57 17.38
N VAL A 88 24.34 7.37 16.06
CA VAL A 88 25.64 7.47 15.38
C VAL A 88 26.22 8.88 15.51
N MET A 89 25.41 9.91 15.27
CA MET A 89 25.84 11.31 15.40
C MET A 89 26.36 11.62 16.81
N VAL A 90 25.63 11.21 17.84
CA VAL A 90 26.04 11.38 19.25
C VAL A 90 27.34 10.62 19.52
N GLY A 91 27.48 9.38 19.01
CA GLY A 91 28.70 8.60 19.14
C GLY A 91 29.91 9.27 18.50
N LEU A 92 29.76 9.84 17.30
CA LEU A 92 30.82 10.57 16.60
C LEU A 92 31.24 11.84 17.37
N ILE A 93 30.28 12.62 17.84
CA ILE A 93 30.55 13.83 18.64
C ILE A 93 31.28 13.45 19.94
N ALA A 94 30.79 12.44 20.65
CA ALA A 94 31.42 11.99 21.89
C ALA A 94 32.85 11.48 21.66
N GLY A 95 33.08 10.70 20.60
CA GLY A 95 34.40 10.22 20.21
C GLY A 95 35.35 11.35 19.86
N PHE A 96 34.89 12.33 19.08
CA PHE A 96 35.66 13.53 18.73
C PHE A 96 36.06 14.35 19.97
N VAL A 97 35.11 14.61 20.87
CA VAL A 97 35.35 15.36 22.12
C VAL A 97 36.33 14.61 23.05
N ALA A 98 36.24 13.28 23.14
CA ALA A 98 37.16 12.48 23.92
C ALA A 98 38.59 12.57 23.36
N HIS A 99 38.76 12.43 22.05
CA HIS A 99 40.07 12.56 21.39
C HIS A 99 40.73 13.92 21.65
N GLU A 100 39.99 15.03 21.57
CA GLU A 100 40.56 16.36 21.87
C GLU A 100 40.99 16.52 23.35
N ARG A 101 40.29 15.87 24.28
CA ARG A 101 40.65 15.93 25.71
C ARG A 101 41.96 15.20 25.98
N ASP A 102 42.19 14.07 25.34
CA ASP A 102 43.42 13.30 25.52
C ASP A 102 44.63 14.02 24.92
N GLY A 103 44.49 14.63 23.73
CA GLY A 103 45.56 15.44 23.12
C GLY A 103 45.98 16.63 23.98
N ARG A 104 45.03 17.30 24.64
CA ARG A 104 45.35 18.40 25.57
C ARG A 104 46.10 17.95 26.83
N ARG A 105 45.88 16.73 27.32
CA ARG A 105 46.56 16.21 28.52
C ARG A 105 48.05 15.97 28.25
N VAL A 106 48.37 15.37 27.10
CA VAL A 106 49.77 15.06 26.72
C VAL A 106 50.63 16.32 26.58
N LEU A 107 50.07 17.43 26.08
CA LEU A 107 50.79 18.71 25.97
C LEU A 107 51.07 19.40 27.31
N VAL A 108 50.31 19.08 28.36
CA VAL A 108 50.50 19.65 29.71
C VAL A 108 51.55 18.86 30.49
N GLU A 109 51.78 17.59 30.14
CA GLU A 109 52.75 16.70 30.80
C GLU A 109 54.13 16.64 30.09
N ALA A 110 54.31 17.36 28.97
CA ALA A 110 55.56 17.45 28.21
C ALA A 110 56.29 18.78 28.46
#